data_AF-A0A2I8VM17-F1
#
_entry.id   AF-A0A2I8VM17-F1
#
_cell.length_a   1.000
_cell.length_b   1.000
_cell.length_c   1.000
_cell.angle_alpha   90.00
_cell.angle_beta   90.00
_cell.angle_gamma   90.00
#
_symmetry.space_group_name_H-M   'P 1'
#
loop_
_entity.id
_entity.type
_entity.pdbx_description
1 polymer ?
#
loop_
_entity_poly.entity_id
_entity_poly.type
_entity_poly.pdbx_seq_one_letter_code
_entity_poly.pdbx_strand_id
1 'polypeptide(L)'
;MLADSFRYPLRDGDARDATATCTGLVLVALLLLRAARALWPDLLALFPIVFALVPTVLFAGYLGRVVDTGGRPSSTPFSWSMRSVRLGVRVVVVAAVYLFPAALALALTAFVVLGGGGMLLTLAPTLALLVTVAACYLLPAAVAAAGRNGLRSGFRRASLGGLASGSYFFAWTVGTSLVVSTWSLLTAVRLATPAAVALSVVFAYVHVVAARLVGEGLDRSRWEPA
;
A
#
# COMPACT_ATOMS: atom_id res chain seq x y z
N MET A 1 11.19 12.19 12.45
CA MET A 1 10.85 11.16 11.45
C MET A 1 10.05 10.03 12.06
N LEU A 2 10.66 9.05 12.77
CA LEU A 2 9.89 7.92 13.32
C LEU A 2 8.84 8.37 14.34
N ALA A 3 9.25 9.03 15.42
CA ALA A 3 8.32 9.49 16.47
C ALA A 3 7.20 10.39 15.90
N ASP A 4 7.53 11.26 14.96
CA ASP A 4 6.56 12.14 14.31
C ASP A 4 5.58 11.36 13.42
N SER A 5 6.07 10.35 12.70
CA SER A 5 5.24 9.48 11.85
C SER A 5 4.26 8.66 12.67
N PHE A 6 4.67 8.12 13.83
CA PHE A 6 3.76 7.42 14.75
C PHE A 6 2.75 8.37 15.42
N ARG A 7 3.12 9.62 15.68
CA ARG A 7 2.20 10.61 16.24
C ARG A 7 1.21 11.15 15.20
N TYR A 8 1.54 11.08 13.91
CA TYR A 8 0.75 11.69 12.83
C TYR A 8 -0.74 11.29 12.84
N PRO A 9 -1.13 10.00 12.91
CA PRO A 9 -2.55 9.62 12.88
C PRO A 9 -3.36 10.08 14.09
N LEU A 10 -2.70 10.50 15.17
CA LEU A 10 -3.32 10.87 16.45
C LEU A 10 -3.10 12.34 16.83
N ARG A 11 -2.44 13.11 15.95
CA ARG A 11 -1.90 14.44 16.24
C ARG A 11 -3.00 15.45 16.59
N ASP A 12 -4.08 15.47 15.81
CA ASP A 12 -5.21 16.39 15.94
C ASP A 12 -6.54 15.69 15.63
N GLY A 13 -7.65 16.42 15.74
CA GLY A 13 -9.00 15.91 15.48
C GLY A 13 -9.15 15.37 14.05
N ASP A 14 -8.72 16.15 13.06
CA ASP A 14 -8.81 15.78 11.65
C ASP A 14 -8.02 14.50 11.31
N ALA A 15 -6.82 14.34 11.87
CA ALA A 15 -6.03 13.12 11.68
C ALA A 15 -6.68 11.90 12.33
N ARG A 16 -7.28 12.06 13.51
CA ARG A 16 -8.01 10.99 14.21
C ARG A 16 -9.25 10.57 13.42
N ASP A 17 -10.03 11.54 12.93
CA ASP A 17 -11.22 11.29 12.13
C ASP A 17 -10.87 10.63 10.79
N ALA A 18 -9.78 11.06 10.16
CA ALA A 18 -9.28 10.42 8.95
C ALA A 18 -8.82 8.98 9.20
N THR A 19 -8.16 8.72 10.32
CA THR A 19 -7.72 7.37 10.72
C THR A 19 -8.90 6.46 11.06
N ALA A 20 -9.91 6.99 11.75
CA ALA A 20 -11.16 6.29 12.04
C ALA A 20 -11.90 5.96 10.73
N THR A 21 -11.98 6.91 9.79
CA THR A 21 -12.58 6.69 8.47
C THR A 21 -11.81 5.62 7.69
N CYS A 22 -10.47 5.68 7.67
CA CYS A 22 -9.64 4.66 7.02
C CYS A 22 -9.86 3.27 7.62
N THR A 23 -9.98 3.19 8.95
CA THR A 23 -10.30 1.95 9.65
C THR A 23 -11.67 1.41 9.22
N GLY A 24 -12.68 2.28 9.13
CA GLY A 24 -14.00 1.93 8.62
C GLY A 24 -13.95 1.39 7.19
N LEU A 25 -13.18 2.03 6.29
CA LEU A 25 -12.99 1.55 4.92
C LEU A 25 -12.34 0.16 4.87
N VAL A 26 -11.29 -0.07 5.67
CA VAL A 26 -10.62 -1.38 5.77
C VAL A 26 -11.59 -2.44 6.28
N LEU A 27 -12.37 -2.15 7.33
CA LEU A 27 -13.38 -3.07 7.85
C LEU A 27 -14.43 -3.41 6.80
N VAL A 28 -14.98 -2.41 6.11
CA VAL A 28 -15.98 -2.63 5.03
C VAL A 28 -15.38 -3.48 3.91
N ALA A 29 -14.14 -3.20 3.47
CA ALA A 29 -13.47 -4.00 2.45
C ALA A 29 -13.28 -5.46 2.89
N LEU A 30 -12.82 -5.70 4.12
CA LEU A 30 -12.63 -7.05 4.66
C LEU A 30 -13.96 -7.81 4.82
N LEU A 31 -15.03 -7.13 5.22
CA LEU A 31 -16.37 -7.71 5.33
C LEU A 31 -16.90 -8.12 3.95
N LEU A 32 -16.74 -7.28 2.93
CA LEU A 32 -17.12 -7.60 1.56
C LEU A 32 -16.31 -8.77 1.00
N LEU A 33 -14.98 -8.79 1.20
CA LEU A 33 -14.14 -9.92 0.79
C LEU A 33 -14.50 -11.22 1.52
N ARG A 34 -14.92 -11.13 2.78
CA ARG A 34 -15.45 -12.28 3.53
C ARG A 34 -16.76 -12.79 2.92
N ALA A 35 -17.67 -11.89 2.56
CA ALA A 35 -18.91 -12.24 1.86
C ALA A 35 -18.63 -12.90 0.50
N ALA A 36 -17.68 -12.35 -0.27
CA ALA A 36 -17.23 -12.94 -1.53
C ALA A 36 -16.69 -14.37 -1.34
N ARG A 37 -15.87 -14.58 -0.30
CA ARG A 37 -15.34 -15.91 0.03
C ARG A 37 -16.44 -16.91 0.41
N ALA A 38 -17.49 -16.46 1.08
CA ALA A 38 -18.62 -17.32 1.45
C ALA A 38 -19.49 -17.72 0.25
N LEU A 39 -19.53 -16.87 -0.78
CA LEU A 39 -20.27 -17.13 -2.03
C LEU A 39 -19.45 -17.94 -3.05
N TRP A 40 -18.13 -18.00 -2.90
CA TRP A 40 -17.27 -18.74 -3.84
C TRP A 40 -17.60 -20.24 -3.85
N PRO A 41 -17.76 -20.90 -5.02
CA PRO A 41 -17.40 -20.44 -6.38
C PRO A 41 -18.54 -19.83 -7.22
N ASP A 42 -19.66 -19.42 -6.62
CA ASP A 42 -20.77 -18.77 -7.34
C ASP A 42 -20.32 -17.45 -8.01
N LEU A 43 -20.81 -17.17 -9.22
CA LEU A 43 -20.62 -15.89 -9.91
C LEU A 43 -21.15 -14.70 -9.08
N LEU A 44 -22.10 -14.94 -8.18
CA LEU A 44 -22.56 -13.93 -7.22
C LEU A 44 -21.43 -13.40 -6.32
N ALA A 45 -20.32 -14.14 -6.14
CA ALA A 45 -19.13 -13.66 -5.43
C ALA A 45 -18.47 -12.44 -6.10
N LEU A 46 -18.72 -12.19 -7.38
CA LEU A 46 -18.17 -11.03 -8.10
C LEU A 46 -18.73 -9.70 -7.58
N PHE A 47 -20.00 -9.66 -7.16
CA PHE A 47 -20.60 -8.43 -6.63
C PHE A 47 -19.83 -7.87 -5.43
N PRO A 48 -19.65 -8.62 -4.31
CA PRO A 48 -18.92 -8.10 -3.18
C PRO A 48 -17.44 -7.79 -3.50
N ILE A 49 -16.81 -8.50 -4.44
CA ILE A 49 -15.44 -8.17 -4.91
C ILE A 49 -15.41 -6.78 -5.56
N VAL A 50 -16.33 -6.52 -6.50
CA VAL A 50 -16.41 -5.22 -7.18
C VAL A 50 -16.73 -4.11 -6.18
N PHE A 51 -17.66 -4.33 -5.25
CA PHE A 51 -17.96 -3.35 -4.20
C PHE A 51 -16.78 -3.10 -3.26
N ALA A 52 -15.95 -4.11 -2.97
CA ALA A 52 -14.75 -3.96 -2.14
C ALA A 52 -13.68 -3.06 -2.80
N LEU A 53 -13.72 -2.87 -4.13
CA LEU A 53 -12.81 -1.95 -4.81
C LEU A 53 -13.02 -0.50 -4.37
N VAL A 54 -14.26 -0.09 -4.07
CA VAL A 54 -14.56 1.30 -3.69
C VAL A 54 -13.84 1.72 -2.40
N PRO A 55 -14.00 1.05 -1.25
CA PRO A 55 -13.28 1.41 -0.04
C PRO A 55 -11.76 1.24 -0.19
N THR A 56 -11.31 0.26 -0.97
CA THR A 56 -9.88 0.04 -1.25
C THR A 56 -9.27 1.21 -2.03
N VAL A 57 -9.96 1.70 -3.06
CA VAL A 57 -9.54 2.85 -3.86
C VAL A 57 -9.52 4.12 -3.01
N LEU A 58 -10.54 4.33 -2.16
CA LEU A 58 -10.60 5.49 -1.26
C LEU A 58 -9.46 5.47 -0.23
N PHE A 59 -9.18 4.31 0.35
CA PHE A 59 -8.08 4.11 1.28
C PHE A 59 -6.73 4.36 0.59
N ALA A 60 -6.50 3.77 -0.59
CA ALA A 60 -5.31 4.01 -1.40
C ALA A 60 -5.14 5.49 -1.77
N GLY A 61 -6.23 6.17 -2.10
CA GLY A 61 -6.23 7.61 -2.39
C GLY A 61 -5.86 8.46 -1.19
N TYR A 62 -6.30 8.07 0.01
CA TYR A 62 -5.86 8.72 1.25
C TYR A 62 -4.36 8.51 1.50
N LEU A 63 -3.87 7.27 1.41
CA LEU A 63 -2.44 6.98 1.56
C LEU A 63 -1.60 7.77 0.54
N GLY A 64 -2.06 7.85 -0.71
CA GLY A 64 -1.42 8.67 -1.75
C GLY A 64 -1.31 10.14 -1.36
N ARG A 65 -2.35 10.72 -0.74
CA ARG A 65 -2.28 12.11 -0.21
C ARG A 65 -1.28 12.23 0.93
N VAL A 66 -1.26 11.26 1.85
CA VAL A 66 -0.32 11.28 2.99
C VAL A 66 1.12 11.23 2.48
N VAL A 67 1.43 10.37 1.51
CA VAL A 67 2.75 10.33 0.85
C VAL A 67 3.06 11.67 0.16
N ASP A 68 2.10 12.21 -0.59
CA ASP A 68 2.26 13.47 -1.33
C ASP A 68 2.56 14.67 -0.43
N THR A 69 1.85 14.80 0.70
CA THR A 69 2.13 15.87 1.67
C THR A 69 3.50 15.79 2.33
N GLY A 70 4.17 14.63 2.20
CA GLY A 70 5.55 14.45 2.60
C GLY A 70 5.77 14.66 4.10
N GLY A 71 6.80 15.41 4.48
CA GLY A 71 7.14 15.75 5.86
C GLY A 71 6.37 16.95 6.44
N ARG A 72 5.46 17.56 5.68
CA ARG A 72 4.79 18.81 6.09
C ARG A 72 3.82 18.59 7.24
N PRO A 73 3.70 19.52 8.21
CA PRO A 73 2.92 19.31 9.44
C PRO A 73 1.39 19.32 9.26
N SER A 74 0.87 19.40 8.03
CA SER A 74 -0.57 19.44 7.77
C SER A 74 -1.22 18.07 7.93
N SER A 75 -2.22 17.98 8.81
CA SER A 75 -3.24 16.94 8.77
C SER A 75 -4.07 17.13 7.50
N THR A 76 -4.25 16.07 6.72
CA THR A 76 -5.11 16.11 5.54
C THR A 76 -6.48 15.57 5.92
N PRO A 77 -7.54 16.40 5.99
CA PRO A 77 -8.85 15.90 6.32
C PRO A 77 -9.28 14.86 5.27
N PHE A 78 -10.00 13.84 5.74
CA PHE A 78 -10.59 12.87 4.83
C PHE A 78 -11.70 13.55 4.03
N SER A 79 -11.73 13.37 2.72
CA SER A 79 -12.80 13.90 1.88
C SER A 79 -13.31 12.83 0.93
N TRP A 80 -14.63 12.64 0.92
CA TRP A 80 -15.37 11.80 -0.02
C TRP A 80 -15.56 12.53 -1.36
N SER A 81 -14.48 13.10 -1.90
CA SER A 81 -14.53 13.87 -3.15
C SER A 81 -14.15 13.02 -4.36
N MET A 82 -14.66 13.39 -5.53
CA MET A 82 -14.23 12.80 -6.82
C MET A 82 -12.71 12.95 -7.04
N ARG A 83 -12.10 13.97 -6.43
CA ARG A 83 -10.65 14.17 -6.42
C ARG A 83 -9.92 13.05 -5.67
N SER A 84 -10.42 12.65 -4.50
CA SER A 84 -9.90 11.54 -3.71
C SER A 84 -10.03 10.20 -4.44
N VAL A 85 -11.18 9.97 -5.09
CA VAL A 85 -11.39 8.76 -5.92
C VAL A 85 -10.42 8.73 -7.08
N ARG A 86 -10.31 9.84 -7.83
CA ARG A 86 -9.38 9.92 -8.97
C ARG A 86 -7.94 9.68 -8.52
N LEU A 87 -7.51 10.25 -7.40
CA LEU A 87 -6.19 9.99 -6.84
C LEU A 87 -6.02 8.53 -6.43
N GLY A 88 -7.01 7.93 -5.76
CA GLY A 88 -7.00 6.51 -5.42
C GLY A 88 -6.86 5.61 -6.63
N VAL A 89 -7.63 5.87 -7.69
CA VAL A 89 -7.51 5.16 -8.97
C VAL A 89 -6.10 5.30 -9.53
N ARG A 90 -5.49 6.50 -9.47
CA ARG A 90 -4.10 6.69 -9.92
C ARG A 90 -3.12 5.84 -9.12
N VAL A 91 -3.25 5.83 -7.79
CA VAL A 91 -2.40 5.03 -6.90
C VAL A 91 -2.54 3.55 -7.24
N VAL A 92 -3.77 3.05 -7.41
CA VAL A 92 -4.05 1.66 -7.76
C VAL A 92 -3.48 1.29 -9.13
N VAL A 93 -3.64 2.15 -10.13
CA VAL A 93 -3.08 1.92 -11.48
C VAL A 93 -1.55 1.86 -11.44
N VAL A 94 -0.91 2.80 -10.74
CA VAL A 94 0.55 2.80 -10.58
C VAL A 94 1.01 1.54 -9.83
N ALA A 95 0.33 1.17 -8.75
CA ALA A 95 0.60 -0.04 -8.00
C ALA A 95 0.45 -1.30 -8.87
N ALA A 96 -0.62 -1.40 -9.65
CA ALA A 96 -0.84 -2.53 -10.54
C ALA A 96 0.28 -2.67 -11.57
N VAL A 97 0.70 -1.57 -12.21
CA VAL A 97 1.78 -1.60 -13.21
C VAL A 97 3.13 -1.96 -12.58
N TYR A 98 3.48 -1.37 -11.43
CA TYR A 98 4.76 -1.66 -10.78
C TYR A 98 4.83 -3.05 -10.16
N LEU A 99 3.72 -3.57 -9.64
CA LEU A 99 3.65 -4.89 -9.03
C LEU A 99 3.40 -6.02 -10.03
N PHE A 100 3.01 -5.71 -11.27
CA PHE A 100 2.76 -6.73 -12.31
C PHE A 100 3.98 -7.63 -12.58
N PRO A 101 5.22 -7.11 -12.76
CA PRO A 101 6.40 -7.96 -12.93
C PRO A 101 6.63 -8.89 -11.73
N ALA A 102 6.37 -8.42 -10.52
CA ALA A 102 6.52 -9.22 -9.30
C ALA A 102 5.45 -10.33 -9.21
N ALA A 103 4.19 -10.01 -9.52
CA ALA A 103 3.11 -10.98 -9.60
C ALA A 103 3.40 -12.06 -10.66
N LEU A 104 3.88 -11.66 -11.83
CA LEU A 104 4.29 -12.58 -12.89
C LEU A 104 5.46 -13.48 -12.45
N ALA A 105 6.49 -12.91 -11.84
CA ALA A 105 7.63 -13.67 -11.35
C ALA A 105 7.21 -14.70 -10.28
N LEU A 106 6.32 -14.33 -9.35
CA LEU A 106 5.77 -15.25 -8.35
C LEU A 106 4.94 -16.37 -8.98
N ALA A 107 4.10 -16.07 -9.97
CA ALA A 107 3.29 -17.06 -10.67
C ALA A 107 4.17 -18.07 -11.43
N LEU A 108 5.21 -17.59 -12.12
CA LEU A 108 6.18 -18.45 -12.80
C LEU A 108 6.96 -19.32 -11.82
N THR A 109 7.40 -18.75 -10.69
CA THR A 109 8.06 -19.52 -9.63
C THR A 109 7.13 -20.61 -9.07
N ALA A 110 5.86 -20.29 -8.79
CA ALA A 110 4.89 -21.28 -8.34
C ALA A 110 4.69 -22.41 -9.35
N PHE A 111 4.59 -22.08 -10.64
CA PHE A 111 4.49 -23.07 -11.71
C PHE A 111 5.71 -24.01 -11.75
N VAL A 112 6.92 -23.47 -11.66
CA VAL A 112 8.17 -24.25 -11.64
C VAL A 112 8.27 -25.15 -10.41
N VAL A 113 7.91 -24.63 -9.23
CA VAL A 113 7.96 -25.37 -7.97
C VAL A 113 6.96 -26.53 -7.99
N LEU A 114 5.74 -26.30 -8.46
CA LEU A 114 4.71 -27.34 -8.57
C LEU A 114 5.02 -28.36 -9.68
N GLY A 115 5.78 -27.97 -10.70
CA GLY A 115 6.22 -28.83 -11.79
C GLY A 115 7.46 -29.69 -11.50
N GLY A 116 8.07 -29.58 -10.32
CA GLY A 116 9.17 -30.45 -9.87
C GLY A 116 10.56 -30.20 -10.47
N GLY A 117 10.84 -29.00 -10.99
CA GLY A 117 12.02 -28.75 -11.82
C GLY A 117 13.32 -28.36 -11.11
N GLY A 118 14.24 -29.32 -10.86
CA GLY A 118 15.71 -29.18 -10.78
C GLY A 118 16.34 -27.89 -10.19
N MET A 119 17.49 -27.45 -10.74
CA MET A 119 18.25 -26.25 -10.30
C MET A 119 17.43 -24.94 -10.32
N LEU A 120 16.31 -24.91 -11.04
CA LEU A 120 15.38 -23.78 -11.06
C LEU A 120 14.62 -23.60 -9.73
N LEU A 121 14.58 -24.64 -8.87
CA LEU A 121 13.96 -24.58 -7.53
C LEU A 121 14.62 -23.55 -6.59
N THR A 122 15.91 -23.27 -6.76
CA THR A 122 16.62 -22.29 -5.90
C THR A 122 16.67 -20.90 -6.54
N LEU A 123 16.82 -20.81 -7.86
CA LEU A 123 16.98 -19.53 -8.56
C LEU A 123 15.66 -18.78 -8.77
N ALA A 124 14.55 -19.48 -9.05
CA ALA A 124 13.26 -18.85 -9.30
C ALA A 124 12.71 -18.07 -8.08
N PRO A 125 12.74 -18.61 -6.84
CA PRO A 125 12.35 -17.84 -5.65
C PRO A 125 13.22 -16.60 -5.41
N THR A 126 14.54 -16.72 -5.60
CA THR A 126 15.46 -15.59 -5.42
C THR A 126 15.18 -14.47 -6.43
N LEU A 127 14.97 -14.81 -7.70
CA LEU A 127 14.58 -13.82 -8.72
C LEU A 127 13.23 -13.19 -8.42
N ALA A 128 12.22 -13.98 -8.06
CA ALA A 128 10.90 -13.46 -7.72
C ALA A 128 10.96 -12.52 -6.52
N LEU A 129 11.74 -12.86 -5.49
CA LEU A 129 11.97 -11.99 -4.34
C LEU A 129 12.67 -10.69 -4.74
N LEU A 130 13.73 -10.76 -5.56
CA LEU A 130 14.47 -9.58 -6.01
C LEU A 130 13.57 -8.62 -6.81
N VAL A 131 12.78 -9.17 -7.75
CA VAL A 131 11.82 -8.39 -8.56
C VAL A 131 10.74 -7.78 -7.66
N THR A 132 10.24 -8.53 -6.68
CA THR A 132 9.23 -8.04 -5.73
C THR A 132 9.78 -6.91 -4.87
N VAL A 133 10.97 -7.07 -4.31
CA VAL A 133 11.64 -6.04 -3.50
C VAL A 133 11.89 -4.79 -4.34
N ALA A 134 12.41 -4.93 -5.55
CA ALA A 134 12.64 -3.81 -6.45
C ALA A 134 11.33 -3.08 -6.80
N ALA A 135 10.27 -3.80 -7.16
CA ALA A 135 8.96 -3.22 -7.45
C ALA A 135 8.40 -2.44 -6.24
N CYS A 136 8.42 -3.06 -5.05
CA CYS A 136 7.98 -2.43 -3.81
C CYS A 136 8.85 -1.23 -3.41
N TYR A 137 10.14 -1.24 -3.72
CA TYR A 137 11.06 -0.14 -3.45
C TYR A 137 10.79 1.10 -4.30
N LEU A 138 10.46 0.91 -5.58
CA LEU A 138 10.20 2.00 -6.51
C LEU A 138 8.77 2.56 -6.39
N LEU A 139 7.84 1.74 -5.91
CA LEU A 139 6.41 2.05 -5.89
C LEU A 139 6.04 3.37 -5.17
N PRO A 140 6.52 3.66 -3.94
CA PRO A 140 6.09 4.87 -3.24
C PRO A 140 6.49 6.17 -3.95
N ALA A 141 7.67 6.19 -4.58
CA ALA A 141 8.14 7.32 -5.37
C ALA A 141 7.30 7.54 -6.64
N ALA A 142 6.97 6.45 -7.33
CA ALA A 142 6.07 6.50 -8.49
C ALA A 142 4.66 6.98 -8.10
N VAL A 143 4.16 6.54 -6.94
CA VAL A 143 2.88 6.99 -6.37
C VAL A 143 2.92 8.48 -6.05
N ALA A 144 3.98 8.95 -5.39
CA ALA A 144 4.18 10.36 -5.06
C ALA A 144 4.21 11.22 -6.34
N ALA A 145 4.96 10.80 -7.37
CA ALA A 145 5.02 11.51 -8.65
C ALA A 145 3.65 11.56 -9.33
N ALA A 146 2.93 10.44 -9.35
CA ALA A 146 1.60 10.35 -9.97
C ALA A 146 0.54 11.18 -9.23
N GLY A 147 0.68 11.33 -7.92
CA GLY A 147 -0.14 12.22 -7.10
C GLY A 147 0.05 13.68 -7.49
N ARG A 148 1.31 14.14 -7.54
CA ARG A 148 1.70 15.54 -7.81
C ARG A 148 1.44 15.96 -9.26
N ASN A 149 1.96 15.18 -10.22
CA ASN A 149 2.06 15.58 -11.63
C ASN A 149 1.18 14.72 -12.58
N GLY A 150 0.40 13.77 -12.04
CA GLY A 150 -0.48 12.88 -12.80
C GLY A 150 0.17 11.57 -13.27
N LEU A 151 -0.61 10.63 -13.82
CA LEU A 151 -0.15 9.26 -14.08
C LEU A 151 1.16 9.16 -14.89
N ARG A 152 1.34 10.03 -15.88
CA ARG A 152 2.50 9.99 -16.78
C ARG A 152 3.81 10.22 -16.03
N SER A 153 3.85 11.06 -15.01
CA SER A 153 5.08 11.32 -14.24
C SER A 153 5.49 10.10 -13.41
N GLY A 154 4.52 9.35 -12.87
CA GLY A 154 4.77 8.13 -12.09
C GLY A 154 5.58 7.10 -12.87
N PHE A 155 5.37 6.99 -14.18
CA PHE A 155 6.06 6.02 -15.06
C PHE A 155 7.36 6.53 -15.69
N ARG A 156 7.76 7.78 -15.46
CA ARG A 156 9.02 8.32 -15.99
C ARG A 156 10.19 7.89 -15.10
N ARG A 157 11.33 7.52 -15.69
CA ARG A 157 12.56 7.22 -14.91
C ARG A 157 12.98 8.35 -13.98
N ALA A 158 12.72 9.59 -14.37
CA ALA A 158 13.04 10.75 -13.54
C ALA A 158 12.28 10.78 -12.20
N SER A 159 11.13 10.10 -12.07
CA SER A 159 10.43 9.93 -10.79
C SER A 159 11.20 9.04 -9.80
N LEU A 160 12.28 8.40 -10.22
CA LEU A 160 13.10 7.49 -9.41
C LEU A 160 14.42 8.15 -8.97
N GLY A 161 14.64 9.42 -9.31
CA GLY A 161 15.81 10.18 -8.86
C GLY A 161 15.82 10.36 -7.35
N GLY A 162 16.98 10.21 -6.69
CA GLY A 162 17.09 10.42 -5.24
C GLY A 162 16.74 9.21 -4.35
N LEU A 163 16.25 8.11 -4.93
CA LEU A 163 15.94 6.88 -4.17
C LEU A 163 17.17 6.17 -3.58
N ALA A 164 18.39 6.53 -3.99
CA ALA A 164 19.61 6.00 -3.41
C ALA A 164 19.97 6.65 -2.06
N SER A 165 19.16 7.57 -1.54
CA SER A 165 19.45 8.21 -0.25
C SER A 165 19.24 7.25 0.93
N GLY A 166 20.10 7.37 1.95
CA GLY A 166 19.94 6.62 3.20
C GLY A 166 18.62 6.94 3.93
N SER A 167 18.10 8.17 3.79
CA SER A 167 16.83 8.57 4.41
C SER A 167 15.63 7.85 3.81
N TYR A 168 15.58 7.72 2.48
CA TYR A 168 14.50 7.00 1.80
C TYR A 168 14.61 5.51 2.05
N PHE A 169 15.81 4.93 1.92
CA PHE A 169 16.04 3.52 2.19
C PHE A 169 15.62 3.12 3.61
N PHE A 170 15.99 3.92 4.62
CA PHE A 170 15.58 3.69 6.00
C PHE A 170 14.04 3.78 6.16
N ALA A 171 13.43 4.84 5.62
CA ALA A 171 11.98 5.04 5.68
C ALA A 171 11.21 3.87 5.05
N TRP A 172 11.62 3.45 3.86
CA TRP A 172 11.03 2.34 3.14
C TRP A 172 11.20 1.02 3.89
N THR A 173 12.39 0.74 4.42
CA THR A 173 12.68 -0.50 5.16
C THR A 173 11.80 -0.62 6.39
N VAL A 174 11.74 0.43 7.22
CA VAL A 174 10.91 0.42 8.43
C VAL A 174 9.42 0.39 8.08
N GLY A 175 8.97 1.20 7.12
CA GLY A 175 7.57 1.24 6.69
C GLY A 175 7.10 -0.12 6.14
N THR A 176 7.89 -0.73 5.27
CA THR A 176 7.62 -2.06 4.71
C THR A 176 7.62 -3.12 5.80
N SER A 177 8.58 -3.09 6.73
CA SER A 177 8.62 -4.05 7.84
C SER A 177 7.37 -3.99 8.71
N LEU A 178 6.86 -2.78 9.01
CA LEU A 178 5.63 -2.58 9.76
C LEU A 178 4.41 -3.14 8.99
N VAL A 179 4.29 -2.81 7.70
CA VAL A 179 3.19 -3.27 6.85
C VAL A 179 3.20 -4.79 6.75
N VAL A 180 4.34 -5.39 6.38
CA VAL A 180 4.48 -6.86 6.25
C VAL A 180 4.19 -7.57 7.57
N SER A 181 4.70 -7.06 8.70
CA SER A 181 4.41 -7.65 10.01
C SER A 181 2.92 -7.60 10.34
N THR A 182 2.24 -6.50 10.02
CA THR A 182 0.81 -6.34 10.29
C THR A 182 -0.03 -7.24 9.39
N TRP A 183 0.37 -7.41 8.12
CA TRP A 183 -0.26 -8.38 7.21
C TRP A 183 -0.11 -9.81 7.74
N SER A 184 1.10 -10.21 8.16
CA SER A 184 1.36 -11.53 8.73
C SER A 184 0.48 -11.80 9.96
N LEU A 185 0.36 -10.82 10.87
CA LEU A 185 -0.53 -10.91 12.03
C LEU A 185 -2.00 -11.06 11.62
N LEU A 186 -2.46 -10.27 10.65
CA LEU A 186 -3.84 -10.35 10.17
C LEU A 186 -4.16 -11.71 9.55
N THR A 187 -3.20 -12.30 8.82
CA THR A 187 -3.35 -13.65 8.23
C THR A 187 -3.31 -14.77 9.28
N ALA A 188 -2.67 -14.54 10.43
CA ALA A 188 -2.59 -15.52 11.52
C ALA A 188 -3.88 -15.57 12.37
N VAL A 189 -4.72 -14.53 12.32
CA VAL A 189 -5.93 -14.43 13.13
C VAL A 189 -7.16 -14.92 12.38
N ARG A 190 -8.06 -15.63 13.08
CA ARG A 190 -9.35 -16.04 12.53
C ARG A 190 -10.23 -14.82 12.26
N LEU A 191 -10.74 -14.70 11.03
CA LEU A 191 -11.48 -13.56 10.48
C LEU A 191 -12.84 -13.25 11.16
N ALA A 192 -13.24 -13.97 12.22
CA ALA A 192 -14.53 -13.83 12.93
C ALA A 192 -14.34 -13.53 14.42
N THR A 193 -13.26 -12.85 14.79
CA THR A 193 -12.90 -12.62 16.19
C THR A 193 -12.78 -11.12 16.47
N PRO A 194 -13.01 -10.67 17.72
CA PRO A 194 -12.70 -9.31 18.14
C PRO A 194 -11.23 -8.92 17.85
N ALA A 195 -10.32 -9.90 17.90
CA ALA A 195 -8.92 -9.72 17.54
C ALA A 195 -8.73 -9.28 16.08
N ALA A 196 -9.53 -9.80 15.14
CA ALA A 196 -9.47 -9.38 13.73
C ALA A 196 -9.93 -7.92 13.55
N VAL A 197 -10.93 -7.48 14.32
CA VAL A 197 -11.39 -6.09 14.33
C VAL A 197 -10.30 -5.18 14.90
N ALA A 198 -9.72 -5.52 16.04
CA ALA A 198 -8.61 -4.78 16.63
C ALA A 198 -7.40 -4.70 15.69
N LEU A 199 -7.05 -5.81 15.03
CA LEU A 199 -5.97 -5.82 14.03
C LEU A 199 -6.29 -5.01 12.78
N SER A 200 -7.56 -4.84 12.41
CA SER A 200 -7.95 -3.97 11.30
C SER A 200 -7.69 -2.49 11.64
N VAL A 201 -7.85 -2.10 12.91
CA VAL A 201 -7.46 -0.76 13.40
C VAL A 201 -5.95 -0.58 13.32
N VAL A 202 -5.19 -1.56 13.83
CA VAL A 202 -3.72 -1.55 13.75
C VAL A 202 -3.25 -1.51 12.30
N PHE A 203 -3.90 -2.25 11.42
CA PHE A 203 -3.63 -2.27 9.98
C PHE A 203 -3.78 -0.87 9.37
N ALA A 204 -4.94 -0.24 9.55
CA ALA A 204 -5.18 1.09 9.00
C ALA A 204 -4.16 2.11 9.54
N TYR A 205 -3.95 2.10 10.87
CA TYR A 205 -2.97 2.96 11.53
C TYR A 205 -1.55 2.77 10.96
N VAL A 206 -1.06 1.53 10.90
CA VAL A 206 0.29 1.22 10.42
C VAL A 206 0.49 1.65 8.96
N HIS A 207 -0.51 1.48 8.10
CA HIS A 207 -0.40 1.92 6.70
C HIS A 207 -0.30 3.44 6.58
N VAL A 208 -1.02 4.19 7.41
CA VAL A 208 -0.91 5.66 7.47
C VAL A 208 0.46 6.08 8.00
N VAL A 209 0.95 5.44 9.07
CA VAL A 209 2.30 5.68 9.60
C VAL A 209 3.37 5.38 8.54
N ALA A 210 3.26 4.25 7.84
CA ALA A 210 4.20 3.86 6.80
C ALA A 210 4.18 4.83 5.61
N ALA A 211 2.99 5.24 5.15
CA ALA A 211 2.83 6.24 4.10
C ALA A 211 3.50 7.57 4.49
N ARG A 212 3.28 8.01 5.74
CA ARG A 212 3.91 9.24 6.26
C ARG A 212 5.42 9.12 6.34
N LEU A 213 5.93 8.01 6.87
CA LEU A 213 7.36 7.76 7.02
C LEU A 213 8.06 7.80 5.67
N VAL A 214 7.48 7.15 4.66
CA VAL A 214 8.04 7.12 3.30
C VAL A 214 7.94 8.48 2.62
N GLY A 215 6.83 9.22 2.77
CA GLY A 215 6.71 10.59 2.29
C GLY A 215 7.77 11.52 2.89
N GLU A 216 8.01 11.44 4.20
CA GLU A 216 9.06 12.22 4.86
C GLU A 216 10.47 11.78 4.41
N GLY A 217 10.68 10.49 4.17
CA GLY A 217 11.92 9.95 3.61
C GLY A 217 12.22 10.47 2.21
N LEU A 218 11.20 10.54 1.34
CA LEU A 218 11.28 11.12 0.00
C LEU A 218 11.63 12.62 0.05
N ASP A 219 10.91 13.40 0.85
CA ASP A 219 11.20 14.84 0.97
C ASP A 219 12.63 15.11 1.45
N ARG A 220 13.12 14.35 2.44
CA ARG A 220 14.50 14.46 2.94
C ARG A 220 15.56 14.02 1.92
N SER A 221 15.19 13.18 0.96
CA SER A 221 16.07 12.73 -0.11
C SER A 221 16.27 13.77 -1.22
N ARG A 222 15.62 14.94 -1.12
CA ARG A 222 15.54 15.95 -2.19
C ARG A 222 14.98 15.37 -3.49
N TRP A 223 14.06 14.42 -3.35
CA TRP A 223 13.35 13.84 -4.47
C TRP A 223 12.45 14.91 -5.12
N GLU A 224 12.60 15.08 -6.43
CA GLU A 224 11.78 15.99 -7.23
C GLU A 224 11.05 15.22 -8.34
N PRO A 225 9.71 15.29 -8.39
CA PRO A 225 8.98 14.68 -9.47
C PRO A 225 9.15 15.53 -10.74
N ALA A 226 9.78 14.94 -11.75
CA ALA A 226 9.90 15.53 -13.09
C ALA A 226 8.57 15.57 -13.89
#